data_AF-A0A261SNT8-F1
#
_entry.id   AF-A0A261SNT8-F1
#
_cell.length_a   1.000
_cell.length_b   1.000
_cell.length_c   1.000
_cell.angle_alpha   90.00
_cell.angle_beta   90.00
_cell.angle_gamma   90.00
#
_symmetry.space_group_name_H-M   'P 1'
#
loop_
_entity.id
_entity.type
_entity.pdbx_description
1 polymer ?
#
loop_
_entity_poly.entity_id
_entity_poly.type
_entity_poly.pdbx_seq_one_letter_code
_entity_poly.pdbx_strand_id
1 'polypeptide(L)'
;MEKIVSQLTADGFFHSAVTADESPLEPGVFLIPGGAIDVEPPSAVRDGMRYVPAEGGGWLESPVPEHALSREQLSSIARSDRDVLLGVAALRIAPLEDAVDLGIASADETDALAQWKAYRVALMRIEQQPGFPETIDWPAVPQQDH
;
A
#
# COMPACT_ATOMS: atom_id res chain seq x y z
N MET A 1 -24.77 -14.91 34.73
CA MET A 1 -25.31 -14.73 33.35
C MET A 1 -24.11 -14.76 32.43
N GLU A 2 -24.14 -15.39 31.26
CA GLU A 2 -22.94 -15.44 30.38
C GLU A 2 -23.07 -14.39 29.29
N LYS A 3 -22.04 -13.56 29.10
CA LYS A 3 -21.99 -12.55 28.03
C LYS A 3 -21.08 -13.04 26.92
N ILE A 4 -21.54 -13.00 25.67
CA ILE A 4 -20.71 -13.35 24.51
C ILE A 4 -20.12 -12.07 23.92
N VAL A 5 -18.81 -12.09 23.71
CA VAL A 5 -18.02 -11.00 23.16
C VAL A 5 -17.19 -11.52 21.98
N SER A 6 -16.51 -10.61 21.28
CA SER A 6 -15.86 -10.95 20.02
C SER A 6 -14.35 -10.84 20.11
N GLN A 7 -13.66 -11.95 19.91
CA GLN A 7 -12.21 -12.00 19.80
C GLN A 7 -11.79 -11.43 18.45
N LEU A 8 -10.78 -10.56 18.44
CA LEU A 8 -10.16 -10.05 17.22
C LEU A 8 -8.83 -10.74 16.92
N THR A 9 -8.44 -10.76 15.64
CA THR A 9 -7.08 -11.06 15.20
C THR A 9 -6.13 -9.91 15.54
N ALA A 10 -4.82 -10.11 15.39
CA ALA A 10 -3.83 -9.05 15.55
C ALA A 10 -4.08 -7.85 14.61
N ASP A 11 -4.68 -8.12 13.45
CA ASP A 11 -5.04 -7.12 12.44
C ASP A 11 -6.41 -6.46 12.68
N GLY A 12 -7.09 -6.80 13.79
CA GLY A 12 -8.36 -6.17 14.18
C GLY A 12 -9.61 -6.74 13.51
N PHE A 13 -9.55 -7.90 12.87
CA PHE A 13 -10.71 -8.58 12.27
C PHE A 13 -11.36 -9.54 13.26
N PHE A 14 -12.67 -9.77 13.15
CA PHE A 14 -13.36 -10.84 13.91
C PHE A 14 -12.67 -12.19 13.70
N HIS A 15 -12.32 -12.85 14.79
CA HIS A 15 -11.76 -14.19 14.81
C HIS A 15 -12.79 -15.22 15.27
N SER A 16 -13.35 -15.04 16.47
CA SER A 16 -14.33 -15.95 17.05
C SER A 16 -15.17 -15.29 18.14
N ALA A 17 -16.31 -15.91 18.46
CA ALA A 17 -17.09 -15.58 19.65
C ALA A 17 -16.45 -16.21 20.89
N VAL A 18 -16.36 -15.46 21.99
CA VAL A 18 -15.81 -15.90 23.27
C VAL A 18 -16.70 -15.44 24.42
N THR A 19 -16.77 -16.22 25.50
CA THR A 19 -17.54 -15.85 26.69
C THR A 19 -16.72 -14.90 27.58
N ALA A 20 -17.36 -13.84 28.04
CA ALA A 20 -16.87 -12.95 29.07
C ALA A 20 -17.49 -13.34 30.43
N ASP A 21 -16.63 -13.54 31.42
CA ASP A 21 -17.03 -13.91 32.78
C ASP A 21 -17.51 -12.69 33.56
N GLU A 22 -18.49 -12.88 34.43
CA GLU A 22 -18.94 -11.84 35.36
C GLU A 22 -17.88 -11.58 36.44
N SER A 23 -17.65 -10.31 36.77
CA SER A 23 -16.69 -9.89 37.78
C SER A 23 -17.11 -10.41 39.16
N PRO A 24 -16.24 -11.15 39.87
CA PRO A 24 -16.55 -11.62 41.21
C PRO A 24 -16.61 -10.48 42.25
N LEU A 25 -16.14 -9.29 41.91
CA LEU A 25 -16.11 -8.10 42.78
C LEU A 25 -17.28 -7.15 42.53
N GLU A 26 -17.82 -7.14 41.31
CA GLU A 26 -18.83 -6.18 40.86
C GLU A 26 -19.95 -6.93 40.10
N PRO A 27 -21.05 -7.27 40.78
CA PRO A 27 -22.19 -7.92 40.14
C PRO A 27 -22.72 -7.09 38.97
N GLY A 28 -22.89 -7.72 37.80
CA GLY A 28 -23.33 -7.08 36.56
C GLY A 28 -22.21 -6.50 35.67
N VAL A 29 -20.95 -6.49 36.12
CA VAL A 29 -19.79 -6.10 35.29
C VAL A 29 -19.14 -7.35 34.69
N PHE A 30 -18.81 -7.32 33.40
CA PHE A 30 -18.20 -8.45 32.69
C PHE A 30 -16.74 -8.18 32.33
N LEU A 31 -15.87 -9.16 32.54
CA LEU A 31 -14.45 -9.11 32.25
C LEU A 31 -14.21 -9.50 30.78
N ILE A 32 -13.78 -8.54 29.97
CA ILE A 32 -13.49 -8.77 28.55
C ILE A 32 -12.12 -9.45 28.41
N PRO A 33 -12.05 -10.64 27.77
CA PRO A 33 -10.79 -11.32 27.53
C PRO A 33 -9.79 -10.48 26.71
N GLY A 34 -8.50 -10.75 26.87
CA GLY A 34 -7.45 -10.03 26.15
C GLY A 34 -7.60 -10.19 24.62
N GLY A 35 -7.64 -9.05 23.90
CA GLY A 35 -7.84 -9.02 22.45
C GLY A 35 -9.29 -9.23 22.01
N ALA A 36 -10.25 -9.29 22.94
CA ALA A 36 -11.66 -9.23 22.64
C ALA A 36 -12.21 -7.81 22.80
N ILE A 37 -13.30 -7.52 22.09
CA ILE A 37 -14.07 -6.29 22.20
C ILE A 37 -15.47 -6.59 22.71
N ASP A 38 -16.04 -5.64 23.45
CA ASP A 38 -17.41 -5.73 23.95
C ASP A 38 -18.45 -5.44 22.85
N VAL A 39 -18.41 -6.26 21.80
CA VAL A 39 -19.32 -6.23 20.66
C VAL A 39 -19.80 -7.66 20.42
N GLU A 40 -21.11 -7.83 20.26
CA GLU A 40 -21.69 -9.13 19.95
C GLU A 40 -21.14 -9.65 18.61
N PRO A 41 -20.88 -10.97 18.48
CA PRO A 41 -20.34 -11.55 17.26
C PRO A 41 -21.30 -11.35 16.07
N PRO A 42 -20.79 -11.30 14.82
CA PRO A 42 -21.63 -11.18 13.64
C PRO A 42 -22.61 -12.36 13.57
N SER A 43 -23.88 -12.07 13.26
CA SER A 43 -24.95 -13.08 13.22
C SER A 43 -24.74 -14.19 12.20
N ALA A 44 -23.93 -13.92 11.17
CA ALA A 44 -23.50 -14.91 10.19
C ALA A 44 -22.07 -14.60 9.72
N VAL A 45 -21.20 -15.61 9.77
CA VAL A 45 -19.85 -15.56 9.18
C VAL A 45 -19.93 -16.24 7.81
N ARG A 46 -19.63 -15.49 6.76
CA ARG A 46 -19.61 -15.96 5.37
C ARG A 46 -18.19 -16.32 4.98
N ASP A 47 -18.04 -17.44 4.28
CA ASP A 47 -16.75 -17.81 3.70
C ASP A 47 -16.28 -16.72 2.72
N GLY A 48 -14.98 -16.42 2.74
CA GLY A 48 -14.40 -15.32 1.97
C GLY A 48 -14.71 -13.90 2.48
N MET A 49 -15.34 -13.73 3.65
CA MET A 49 -15.58 -12.42 4.27
C MET A 49 -14.78 -12.25 5.58
N ARG A 50 -14.28 -11.03 5.81
CA ARG A 50 -13.71 -10.55 7.07
C ARG A 50 -14.61 -9.46 7.65
N TYR A 51 -14.63 -9.36 8.97
CA TYR A 51 -15.53 -8.47 9.68
C TYR A 51 -14.70 -7.48 10.50
N VAL A 52 -14.90 -6.19 10.27
CA VAL A 52 -14.21 -5.09 10.96
C VAL A 52 -15.18 -4.45 11.97
N PRO A 53 -14.77 -4.19 13.23
CA PRO A 53 -15.65 -3.52 14.18
C PRO A 53 -16.00 -2.10 13.71
N ALA A 54 -17.28 -1.76 13.71
CA ALA A 54 -17.77 -0.42 13.36
C ALA A 54 -17.75 0.51 14.59
N GLU A 55 -17.46 1.80 14.39
CA GLU A 55 -17.43 2.80 15.49
C GLU A 55 -18.77 2.95 16.24
N GLY A 56 -19.89 2.57 15.62
CA GLY A 56 -21.23 2.60 16.22
C GLY A 56 -21.70 1.28 16.83
N GLY A 57 -20.83 0.26 16.91
CA GLY A 57 -21.19 -1.11 17.23
C GLY A 57 -21.63 -1.91 16.00
N GLY A 58 -21.41 -3.23 16.05
CA GLY A 58 -21.64 -4.13 14.92
C GLY A 58 -20.41 -4.27 14.00
N TRP A 59 -20.64 -4.85 12.81
CA TRP A 59 -19.58 -5.32 11.94
C TRP A 59 -19.72 -4.77 10.52
N LEU A 60 -18.62 -4.23 10.00
CA LEU A 60 -18.45 -3.97 8.58
C LEU A 60 -17.95 -5.24 7.89
N GLU A 61 -18.78 -5.76 7.00
CA GLU A 61 -18.46 -6.88 6.15
C GLU A 61 -17.57 -6.43 4.99
N SER A 62 -16.37 -6.99 4.89
CA SER A 62 -15.46 -6.81 3.76
C SER A 62 -15.11 -8.18 3.18
N PRO A 63 -14.98 -8.34 1.86
CA PRO A 63 -14.34 -9.53 1.33
C PRO A 63 -12.93 -9.65 1.92
N VAL A 64 -12.54 -10.86 2.31
CA VAL A 64 -11.13 -11.22 2.45
C VAL A 64 -10.54 -11.02 1.05
N PRO A 65 -9.46 -10.25 0.89
CA PRO A 65 -8.83 -10.12 -0.42
C PRO A 65 -8.29 -11.49 -0.85
N GLU A 66 -9.07 -12.24 -1.65
CA GLU A 66 -8.67 -13.55 -2.19
C GLU A 66 -7.45 -13.44 -3.12
N HIS A 67 -7.17 -12.23 -3.62
CA HIS A 67 -6.14 -11.95 -4.62
C HIS A 67 -5.43 -10.60 -4.36
N ALA A 68 -4.93 -10.36 -3.14
CA ALA A 68 -3.85 -9.39 -3.03
C ALA A 68 -2.72 -9.85 -3.97
N LEU A 69 -2.31 -8.99 -4.91
CA LEU A 69 -1.23 -9.33 -5.85
C LEU A 69 -0.02 -9.79 -5.04
N SER A 70 0.57 -10.92 -5.44
CA SER A 70 1.76 -11.41 -4.78
C SER A 70 2.88 -10.37 -4.93
N ARG A 71 3.83 -10.39 -3.98
CA ARG A 71 5.02 -9.52 -4.04
C ARG A 71 5.74 -9.64 -5.39
N GLU A 72 5.80 -10.83 -5.96
CA GLU A 72 6.39 -11.07 -7.27
C GLU A 72 5.60 -10.38 -8.40
N GLN A 73 4.27 -10.49 -8.40
CA GLN A 73 3.41 -9.80 -9.36
C GLN A 73 3.57 -8.28 -9.27
N LEU A 74 3.55 -7.72 -8.05
CA LEU A 74 3.79 -6.29 -7.82
C LEU A 74 5.16 -5.84 -8.36
N SER A 75 6.21 -6.63 -8.10
CA SER A 75 7.55 -6.33 -8.60
C SER A 75 7.65 -6.39 -10.12
N SER A 76 6.90 -7.29 -10.77
CA SER A 76 6.86 -7.41 -12.24
C SER A 76 6.17 -6.21 -12.89
N ILE A 77 5.05 -5.75 -12.32
CA ILE A 77 4.33 -4.55 -12.77
C ILE A 77 5.25 -3.33 -12.65
N ALA A 78 5.85 -3.13 -11.48
CA ALA A 78 6.76 -2.00 -11.24
C ALA A 78 7.96 -1.97 -12.20
N ARG A 79 8.56 -3.12 -12.54
CA ARG A 79 9.64 -3.19 -13.53
C ARG A 79 9.16 -2.83 -14.93
N SER A 80 7.97 -3.29 -15.31
CA SER A 80 7.37 -2.97 -16.60
C SER A 80 7.14 -1.46 -16.74
N ASP A 81 6.57 -0.83 -15.71
CA ASP A 81 6.35 0.62 -15.68
C ASP A 81 7.67 1.40 -15.74
N ARG A 82 8.69 0.96 -14.98
CA ARG A 82 10.04 1.54 -15.04
C ARG A 82 10.60 1.49 -16.46
N ASP A 83 10.51 0.35 -17.12
CA ASP A 83 11.10 0.15 -18.44
C ASP A 83 10.41 1.02 -19.50
N VAL A 84 9.09 1.22 -19.38
CA VAL A 84 8.34 2.20 -20.19
C VAL A 84 8.88 3.61 -19.98
N LEU A 85 9.05 4.04 -18.72
CA LEU A 85 9.56 5.38 -18.39
C LEU A 85 11.02 5.58 -18.80
N LEU A 86 11.86 4.54 -18.73
CA LEU A 86 13.22 4.55 -19.25
C LEU A 86 13.25 4.74 -20.78
N GLY A 87 12.32 4.12 -21.50
CA GLY A 87 12.13 4.34 -22.93
C GLY A 87 11.78 5.78 -23.27
N VAL A 88 10.84 6.39 -22.53
CA VAL A 88 10.50 7.82 -22.67
C VAL A 88 11.72 8.70 -22.42
N ALA A 89 12.46 8.46 -21.34
CA ALA A 89 13.67 9.22 -21.04
C ALA A 89 14.72 9.11 -22.15
N ALA A 90 14.93 7.92 -22.72
CA ALA A 90 15.86 7.72 -23.82
C ALA A 90 15.49 8.55 -25.07
N LEU A 91 14.21 8.60 -25.43
CA LEU A 91 13.72 9.40 -26.56
C LEU A 91 13.93 10.90 -26.36
N ARG A 92 13.93 11.40 -25.11
CA ARG A 92 14.18 12.81 -24.78
C ARG A 92 15.67 13.14 -24.69
N ILE A 93 16.47 12.21 -24.17
CA ILE A 93 17.91 12.38 -24.02
C ILE A 93 18.62 12.45 -25.37
N ALA A 94 18.26 11.58 -26.33
CA ALA A 94 18.96 11.48 -27.62
C ALA A 94 19.14 12.82 -28.36
N PRO A 95 18.08 13.60 -28.68
CA PRO A 95 18.25 14.87 -29.39
C PRO A 95 19.02 15.93 -28.58
N LEU A 96 18.92 15.91 -27.25
CA LEU A 96 19.65 16.83 -26.38
C LEU A 96 21.15 16.49 -26.34
N GLU A 97 21.50 15.20 -26.34
CA GLU A 97 22.90 14.76 -26.49
C GLU A 97 23.45 15.16 -27.86
N ASP A 98 22.69 14.96 -28.93
CA ASP A 98 23.10 15.39 -30.28
C ASP A 98 23.40 16.90 -30.33
N ALA A 99 22.54 17.75 -29.74
CA ALA A 99 22.75 19.19 -29.69
C ALA A 99 24.03 19.58 -28.91
N VAL A 100 24.30 18.90 -27.80
CA VAL A 100 25.50 19.10 -26.98
C VAL A 100 26.76 18.65 -27.74
N ASP A 101 26.71 17.47 -28.37
CA ASP A 101 27.83 16.90 -29.13
C ASP A 101 28.17 17.74 -30.37
N LEU A 102 27.16 18.33 -31.00
CA LEU A 102 27.32 19.29 -32.10
C LEU A 102 27.77 20.69 -31.63
N GLY A 103 27.80 20.94 -30.31
CA GLY A 103 28.16 22.24 -29.74
C GLY A 103 27.14 23.35 -30.01
N ILE A 104 25.88 22.98 -30.30
CA ILE A 104 24.79 23.91 -30.62
C ILE A 104 23.70 23.97 -29.55
N ALA A 105 23.83 23.19 -28.48
CA ALA A 105 22.88 23.19 -27.37
C ALA A 105 22.80 24.56 -26.68
N SER A 106 21.57 25.00 -26.43
CA SER A 106 21.26 26.11 -25.53
C SER A 106 21.51 25.75 -24.06
N ALA A 107 21.48 26.77 -23.20
CA ALA A 107 21.54 26.57 -21.75
C ALA A 107 20.37 25.71 -21.25
N ASP A 108 19.15 26.00 -21.73
CA ASP A 108 17.93 25.28 -21.35
C ASP A 108 17.98 23.81 -21.79
N GLU A 109 18.49 23.51 -22.98
CA GLU A 109 18.70 22.13 -23.45
C GLU A 109 19.74 21.38 -22.62
N THR A 110 20.80 22.07 -22.18
CA THR A 110 21.83 21.49 -21.30
C THR A 110 21.25 21.14 -19.93
N ASP A 111 20.45 22.04 -19.36
CA ASP A 111 19.77 21.82 -18.07
C ASP A 111 18.71 20.72 -18.18
N ALA A 112 17.96 20.68 -19.28
CA ALA A 112 17.01 19.61 -19.56
C ALA A 112 17.73 18.26 -19.66
N LEU A 113 18.88 18.19 -20.34
CA LEU A 113 19.68 16.98 -20.46
C LEU A 113 20.13 16.45 -19.09
N ALA A 114 20.58 17.35 -18.21
CA ALA A 114 20.97 16.98 -16.85
C ALA A 114 19.78 16.42 -16.05
N GLN A 115 18.61 17.06 -16.13
CA GLN A 115 17.39 16.60 -15.45
C GLN A 115 16.93 15.23 -15.95
N TRP A 116 16.89 15.01 -17.27
CA TRP A 116 16.52 13.72 -17.85
C TRP A 116 17.50 12.60 -17.48
N LYS A 117 18.80 12.88 -17.44
CA LYS A 117 19.81 11.91 -16.98
C LYS A 117 19.64 11.57 -15.49
N ALA A 118 19.37 12.56 -14.64
CA ALA A 118 19.09 12.34 -13.23
C ALA A 118 17.82 11.50 -13.03
N TYR A 119 16.74 11.82 -13.77
CA TYR A 119 15.50 11.06 -13.78
C TYR A 119 15.72 9.60 -14.18
N ARG A 120 16.45 9.34 -15.27
CA ARG A 120 16.81 7.98 -15.70
C ARG A 120 17.53 7.20 -14.61
N VAL A 121 18.47 7.83 -13.90
CA VAL A 121 19.20 7.21 -12.79
C VAL A 121 18.28 6.94 -11.59
N ALA A 122 17.37 7.85 -11.28
CA ALA A 122 16.38 7.64 -10.22
C ALA A 122 15.46 6.45 -10.54
N LEU A 123 14.98 6.33 -11.78
CA LEU A 123 14.20 5.18 -12.24
C LEU A 123 14.94 3.85 -12.08
N MET A 124 16.24 3.79 -12.39
CA MET A 124 17.03 2.56 -12.19
C MET A 124 17.17 2.15 -10.72
N ARG A 125 16.90 3.05 -9.77
CA ARG A 125 17.08 2.83 -8.33
C ARG A 125 15.78 2.54 -7.59
N ILE A 126 14.61 2.55 -8.25
CA ILE A 126 13.32 2.33 -7.57
C ILE A 126 13.25 0.99 -6.82
N GLU A 127 13.92 -0.05 -7.32
CA GLU A 127 13.95 -1.38 -6.67
C GLU A 127 14.76 -1.39 -5.36
N GLN A 128 15.57 -0.35 -5.12
CA GLN A 128 16.40 -0.20 -3.93
C GLN A 128 15.67 0.56 -2.81
N GLN A 129 14.45 1.05 -3.07
CA GLN A 129 13.65 1.76 -2.08
C GLN A 129 13.18 0.79 -0.98
N PRO A 130 13.10 1.22 0.28
CA PRO A 130 12.71 0.36 1.40
C PRO A 130 11.26 -0.16 1.29
N GLY A 131 10.38 0.55 0.57
CA GLY A 131 8.98 0.16 0.36
C GLY A 131 8.76 -0.78 -0.83
N PHE A 132 9.78 -1.09 -1.63
CA PHE A 132 9.58 -1.86 -2.86
C PHE A 132 9.20 -3.33 -2.57
N PRO A 133 8.20 -3.91 -3.29
CA PRO A 133 7.39 -3.32 -4.38
C PRO A 133 6.02 -2.75 -3.94
N GLU A 134 5.73 -2.73 -2.64
CA GLU A 134 4.41 -2.36 -2.10
C GLU A 134 4.16 -0.85 -2.11
N THR A 135 5.22 -0.05 -1.93
CA THR A 135 5.19 1.41 -1.98
C THR A 135 6.41 1.91 -2.73
N ILE A 136 6.18 2.62 -3.83
CA ILE A 136 7.24 3.13 -4.71
C ILE A 136 7.05 4.64 -4.83
N ASP A 137 8.08 5.38 -4.48
CA ASP A 137 8.19 6.82 -4.74
C ASP A 137 8.76 7.02 -6.15
N TRP A 138 7.88 7.29 -7.11
CA TRP A 138 8.27 7.47 -8.50
C TRP A 138 8.88 8.87 -8.69
N PRO A 139 10.06 8.97 -9.34
CA PRO A 139 10.66 10.27 -9.59
C PRO A 139 9.74 11.14 -10.44
N ALA A 140 9.75 12.45 -10.22
CA ALA A 140 8.97 13.38 -11.02
C ALA A 140 9.53 13.45 -12.45
N VAL A 141 8.65 13.34 -13.44
CA VAL A 141 9.03 13.49 -14.85
C VAL A 141 9.48 14.93 -15.11
N PRO A 142 10.68 15.16 -15.68
CA PRO A 142 11.13 16.50 -16.04
C PRO A 142 10.16 17.15 -17.04
N GLN A 143 9.79 18.41 -16.78
CA GLN A 143 9.01 19.20 -17.73
C GLN A 143 9.89 19.65 -18.90
N GLN A 144 9.28 19.67 -20.08
CA GLN A 144 9.87 20.27 -21.27
C GLN A 144 9.33 21.71 -21.31
N ASP A 145 10.10 22.69 -20.86
CA ASP A 145 9.81 24.08 -21.22
C ASP A 145 10.03 24.18 -22.74
N HIS A 146 8.99 24.65 -23.44
CA HIS A 146 8.89 24.76 -24.90
C HIS A 146 8.98 26.22 -25.33
#